data_AF-A0A5B0LMR0-F1
#
_entry.id   AF-A0A5B0LMR0-F1
#
_cell.length_a   1.000
_cell.length_b   1.000
_cell.length_c   1.000
_cell.angle_alpha   90.00
_cell.angle_beta   90.00
_cell.angle_gamma   90.00
#
_symmetry.space_group_name_H-M   'P 1'
#
loop_
_entity.id
_entity.type
_entity.pdbx_description
1 polymer ?
#
loop_
_entity_poly.entity_id
_entity_poly.type
_entity_poly.pdbx_seq_one_letter_code
_entity_poly.pdbx_strand_id
1 'polypeptide(L)' 'MDDLEEWKNLRESLNVVGLSTEEQLNLFKIISIILHIGNIAVQSDRSDVAYIHTGTENESLANLEQVFHLLGLPNLEEF' A
#
# COMPACT_ATOMS: atom_id res chain seq x y z
N MET A 1 -8.11 -3.80 -23.82
CA MET A 1 -8.36 -3.09 -22.55
C MET A 1 -7.11 -2.27 -22.32
N ASP A 2 -7.23 -0.94 -22.26
CA ASP A 2 -6.11 -0.01 -22.10
C ASP A 2 -6.23 0.63 -20.71
N ASP A 3 -5.43 0.13 -19.76
CA ASP A 3 -5.48 0.58 -18.36
C ASP A 3 -5.15 2.07 -18.21
N LEU A 4 -4.35 2.63 -19.12
CA LEU A 4 -4.02 4.05 -19.11
C LEU A 4 -5.22 4.90 -19.54
N GLU A 5 -5.97 4.44 -20.55
CA GLU A 5 -7.22 5.08 -20.97
C GLU A 5 -8.28 4.98 -19.87
N GLU A 6 -8.44 3.80 -19.25
CA GLU A 6 -9.37 3.58 -18.15
C GLU A 6 -9.03 4.41 -16.91
N TRP A 7 -7.75 4.54 -16.58
CA TRP A 7 -7.28 5.42 -15.50
C TRP A 7 -7.67 6.90 -15.72
N LYS A 8 -7.56 7.39 -16.97
CA LYS A 8 -7.98 8.76 -17.31
C LYS A 8 -9.49 8.92 -17.14
N ASN A 9 -10.27 7.96 -17.61
CA ASN A 9 -11.72 7.96 -17.50
C ASN A 9 -12.19 7.88 -16.04
N LEU A 10 -11.51 7.11 -15.20
CA LEU A 10 -11.77 7.05 -13.77
C LEU A 10 -11.56 8.43 -13.13
N ARG A 11 -10.39 9.07 -13.32
CA ARG A 11 -10.12 10.39 -12.73
C ARG A 11 -11.12 11.45 -13.18
N GLU A 12 -11.51 11.44 -14.44
CA GLU A 12 -12.55 12.34 -14.94
C GLU A 12 -13.89 12.07 -14.25
N SER A 13 -14.25 10.81 -14.06
CA SER A 13 -15.48 10.44 -13.34
C SER A 13 -15.45 10.89 -11.88
N LEU A 14 -14.30 10.80 -11.20
CA LEU A 14 -14.16 11.30 -9.82
C LEU A 14 -14.32 12.83 -9.75
N ASN A 15 -13.80 13.56 -10.74
CA ASN A 15 -14.01 15.01 -10.87
C ASN A 15 -15.50 15.34 -11.07
N VAL A 16 -16.20 14.60 -11.94
CA VAL A 16 -17.63 14.79 -12.22
C VAL A 16 -18.49 14.55 -10.98
N VAL A 17 -18.13 13.57 -10.14
CA VAL A 17 -18.80 13.29 -8.86
C VAL A 17 -18.51 14.38 -7.81
N GLY A 18 -17.47 15.19 -8.01
CA GLY A 18 -17.12 16.31 -7.13
C GLY A 18 -16.10 15.98 -6.05
N LEU A 19 -15.35 14.88 -6.18
CA LEU A 19 -14.25 14.56 -5.27
C LEU A 19 -13.09 15.54 -5.48
N SER A 20 -12.64 16.16 -4.40
CA SER A 20 -11.45 17.01 -4.40
C SER A 20 -10.19 16.21 -4.72
N THR A 21 -9.15 16.89 -5.18
CA THR A 21 -7.84 16.26 -5.45
C THR A 21 -7.29 15.52 -4.23
N GLU A 22 -7.53 16.06 -3.03
CA GLU A 22 -7.10 15.43 -1.77
C GLU A 22 -7.86 14.13 -1.51
N GLU A 23 -9.18 14.12 -1.69
CA GLU A 23 -10.00 12.91 -1.52
C GLU A 23 -9.64 11.85 -2.56
N GLN A 24 -9.42 12.24 -3.82
CA GLN A 24 -8.95 11.32 -4.87
C GLN A 24 -7.59 10.73 -4.52
N LEU A 25 -6.65 11.55 -4.04
CA LEU A 25 -5.35 11.06 -3.60
C LEU A 25 -5.49 10.09 -2.43
N ASN A 26 -6.34 10.40 -1.45
CA ASN A 26 -6.59 9.51 -0.31
C ASN A 26 -7.22 8.18 -0.75
N LEU A 27 -8.12 8.18 -1.73
CA LEU A 27 -8.63 6.96 -2.34
C LEU A 27 -7.50 6.11 -2.96
N PHE A 28 -6.60 6.74 -3.70
CA PHE A 28 -5.47 6.02 -4.32
C PHE A 28 -4.44 5.54 -3.29
N LYS A 29 -4.24 6.27 -2.18
CA LYS A 29 -3.42 5.80 -1.05
C LYS A 29 -3.96 4.49 -0.48
N ILE A 30 -5.28 4.35 -0.34
CA ILE A 30 -5.89 3.09 0.16
C ILE A 30 -5.53 1.92 -0.77
N ILE A 31 -5.64 2.10 -2.09
CA ILE A 31 -5.28 1.05 -3.06
C ILE A 31 -3.79 0.70 -2.95
N SER A 32 -2.92 1.72 -2.85
CA SER A 32 -1.48 1.53 -2.67
C SER A 32 -1.15 0.76 -1.38
N ILE A 33 -1.81 1.09 -0.27
CA ILE A 33 -1.68 0.37 1.01
C ILE A 33 -2.06 -1.11 0.84
N ILE A 34 -3.19 -1.41 0.17
CA ILE A 34 -3.62 -2.79 -0.08
C ILE A 34 -2.56 -3.56 -0.88
N LEU A 35 -2.00 -2.93 -1.93
CA LEU A 35 -0.93 -3.54 -2.74
C LEU A 35 0.33 -3.82 -1.92
N HIS A 36 0.78 -2.86 -1.11
CA HIS A 36 1.95 -3.06 -0.25
C HIS A 36 1.71 -4.15 0.80
N ILE A 37 0.55 -4.18 1.46
CA ILE A 37 0.19 -5.25 2.40
C ILE A 37 0.22 -6.62 1.73
N GLY A 38 -0.29 -6.73 0.50
CA GLY A 38 -0.28 -7.98 -0.27
C GLY A 38 1.13 -8.50 -0.60
N ASN A 39 2.14 -7.63 -0.57
CA ASN A 39 3.54 -7.97 -0.82
C ASN A 39 4.34 -8.25 0.47
N ILE A 40 3.71 -8.26 1.65
CA ILE A 40 4.37 -8.62 2.91
C ILE A 40 4.35 -10.15 3.05
N ALA A 41 5.53 -10.76 2.95
CA ALA A 41 5.69 -12.19 3.15
C ALA A 41 5.77 -12.51 4.65
N VAL A 42 4.99 -13.50 5.08
CA VAL A 42 5.00 -14.03 6.45
C VAL A 42 5.59 -15.44 6.43
N GLN A 43 6.49 -15.73 7.36
CA GLN A 43 7.07 -17.05 7.57
C GLN A 43 6.81 -17.53 9.00
N SER A 44 6.79 -18.85 9.16
CA SER A 44 6.74 -19.49 10.48
C SER A 44 8.06 -20.18 10.78
N ASP A 45 8.41 -20.26 12.06
CA ASP A 45 9.50 -21.10 12.55
C ASP A 45 8.97 -22.41 13.15
N ARG A 46 9.86 -23.20 13.76
CA ARG A 46 9.47 -24.45 14.46
C ARG A 46 8.65 -24.20 15.74
N SER A 47 8.53 -22.95 16.16
CA SER A 47 7.80 -22.53 17.35
C SER A 47 6.34 -22.16 17.03
N ASP A 48 5.89 -22.35 15.78
CA ASP A 48 4.59 -21.92 15.26
C ASP A 48 4.31 -20.42 15.43
N VAL A 49 5.38 -19.61 15.55
CA VAL A 49 5.27 -18.14 15.61
C VAL A 49 5.49 -17.58 14.21
N ALA A 50 4.57 -16.73 13.78
CA ALA A 50 4.68 -16.00 12.53
C ALA A 50 5.57 -14.77 12.69
N TYR A 51 6.48 -14.55 11.74
CA TYR A 51 7.30 -13.36 11.63
C TYR A 51 7.30 -12.84 10.19
N ILE A 52 7.57 -11.55 10.04
CA ILE A 52 7.72 -10.94 8.71
C ILE A 52 9.03 -11.43 8.11
N HIS A 53 8.95 -12.03 6.92
CA HIS A 53 10.12 -12.49 6.21
C HIS A 53 10.86 -11.31 5.59
N THR A 54 12.01 -10.97 6.14
CA THR A 54 12.83 -9.88 5.60
C THR A 54 13.68 -10.31 4.39
N GLY A 55 13.77 -11.61 4.06
CA GLY A 55 14.43 -12.11 2.85
C GLY A 55 15.85 -11.57 2.62
N THR A 56 16.39 -11.78 1.42
CA THR A 56 17.71 -11.24 1.02
C THR A 56 17.64 -9.80 0.53
N GLU A 57 16.45 -9.34 0.12
CA GLU A 57 16.24 -8.03 -0.52
C GLU A 57 15.38 -7.06 0.31
N ASN A 58 15.01 -7.43 1.56
CA ASN A 58 14.21 -6.59 2.46
C ASN A 58 12.88 -6.08 1.86
N GLU A 59 12.34 -6.75 0.85
CA GLU A 59 11.14 -6.31 0.14
C GLU A 59 9.92 -6.19 1.06
N SER A 60 9.73 -7.15 1.99
CA SER A 60 8.62 -7.08 2.94
C SER A 60 8.77 -5.93 3.94
N LEU A 61 10.01 -5.58 4.31
CA LEU A 61 10.28 -4.43 5.17
C LEU A 61 9.99 -3.13 4.43
N ALA A 62 10.45 -2.99 3.18
CA ALA A 62 10.16 -1.84 2.35
C ALA A 62 8.65 -1.65 2.13
N ASN A 63 7.91 -2.73 1.87
CA ASN A 63 6.44 -2.66 1.75
C ASN A 63 5.78 -2.22 3.07
N LEU A 64 6.26 -2.72 4.21
CA LEU A 64 5.76 -2.33 5.53
C LEU A 64 6.02 -0.84 5.83
N GLU A 65 7.20 -0.32 5.51
CA GLU A 65 7.54 1.11 5.62
C GLU A 65 6.61 1.98 4.77
N GLN A 66 6.32 1.56 3.54
CA GLN A 66 5.37 2.29 2.68
C GLN A 66 3.96 2.30 3.26
N VAL A 67 3.49 1.18 3.84
CA VAL A 67 2.19 1.13 4.52
C VAL A 67 2.13 2.15 5.66
N PHE A 68 3.17 2.21 6.49
CA PHE A 68 3.26 3.14 7.61
C PHE A 68 3.27 4.59 7.15
N HIS A 69 4.07 4.90 6.12
CA HIS A 69 4.14 6.23 5.52
C HIS A 69 2.78 6.69 4.96
N LEU A 70 2.08 5.83 4.23
CA LEU A 70 0.80 6.15 3.61
C LEU A 70 -0.34 6.30 4.62
N LEU A 71 -0.29 5.55 5.74
CA LEU A 71 -1.22 5.67 6.87
C LEU A 71 -0.91 6.87 7.78
N GLY A 72 0.27 7.49 7.65
CA GLY A 72 0.72 8.56 8.55
C GLY A 72 1.08 8.08 9.96
N LEU A 73 1.55 6.83 10.07
CA LEU A 73 2.00 6.24 11.33
C LEU A 73 3.50 6.51 11.55
N PRO A 74 3.97 6.56 12.82
CA PRO A 74 5.39 6.69 13.14
C PRO A 74 6.20 5.52 12.60
N ASN A 75 7.45 5.76 12.20
CA ASN A 75 8.30 4.78 11.51
C ASN A 75 8.54 3.51 12.35
N LEU A 76 8.84 2.40 11.68
CA LEU A 76 9.01 1.10 12.33
C LEU A 76 10.12 1.06 13.38
N GLU A 77 11.17 1.86 13.20
CA GLU A 77 12.30 1.96 14.15
C GLU A 77 11.92 2.59 15.49
N GLU A 78 10.72 3.17 15.60
CA GLU A 78 10.19 3.78 16.83
C GLU A 78 9.37 2.80 17.70
N PHE A 79 9.28 1.52 17.32
CA PHE A 79 8.58 0.44 18.05
C PHE A 79 9.51 -0.71 18.48
#